data_AF-A0A3B8V602-F1
#
_entry.id   AF-A0A3B8V602-F1
#
_cell.length_a   1.000
_cell.length_b   1.000
_cell.length_c   1.000
_cell.angle_alpha   90.00
_cell.angle_beta   90.00
_cell.angle_gamma   90.00
#
_symmetry.space_group_name_H-M   'P 1'
#
loop_
_entity.id
_entity.type
_entity.pdbx_description
1 polymer ?
#
loop_
_entity_poly.entity_id
_entity_poly.type
_entity_poly.pdbx_seq_one_letter_code
_entity_poly.pdbx_strand_id
1 'polypeptide(L)' 'MDRLEIGEVLKPQGIRGEVKIKTFTDENVPVRGLKRLFIGGEEYKVLSFRDGEAGFAYLGLRGVPDRNAAEFLRGK' A
#
# COMPACT_ATOMS: atom_id res chain seq x y z
N MET A 1 -20.10 -6.36 -3.95
CA MET A 1 -19.26 -5.44 -4.75
C MET A 1 -17.93 -6.14 -4.89
N ASP A 2 -17.59 -6.54 -6.10
CA ASP A 2 -16.40 -7.36 -6.32
C ASP A 2 -15.15 -6.50 -6.20
N ARG A 3 -14.12 -7.07 -5.57
CA ARG A 3 -12.81 -6.46 -5.39
C ARG A 3 -11.75 -7.44 -5.86
N LEU A 4 -10.68 -6.91 -6.41
CA LEU A 4 -9.51 -7.70 -6.81
C LEU A 4 -8.39 -7.42 -5.82
N GLU A 5 -7.78 -8.48 -5.29
CA GLU A 5 -6.53 -8.35 -4.53
C GLU A 5 -5.40 -7.97 -5.48
N ILE A 6 -4.70 -6.89 -5.15
CA ILE A 6 -3.63 -6.34 -6.00
C ILE A 6 -2.23 -6.53 -5.39
N GLY A 7 -2.13 -7.05 -4.17
CA GLY A 7 -0.87 -7.17 -3.46
C GLY A 7 -1.00 -7.38 -1.96
N GLU A 8 0.15 -7.35 -1.29
CA GLU A 8 0.31 -7.57 0.16
C GLU A 8 1.20 -6.48 0.78
N VAL A 9 0.85 -6.01 1.97
CA VAL A 9 1.67 -5.08 2.77
C VAL A 9 2.80 -5.83 3.47
N LEU A 10 4.03 -5.53 3.10
CA LEU A 10 5.21 -6.25 3.61
C LEU A 10 5.74 -5.67 4.91
N LYS A 11 5.89 -4.34 4.97
CA LYS A 11 6.51 -3.63 6.09
C LYS A 11 6.29 -2.12 6.03
N PRO A 12 6.41 -1.40 7.16
CA PRO A 12 6.53 0.06 7.14
C PRO A 12 7.85 0.52 6.51
N GLN A 13 7.78 1.63 5.81
CA GLN A 13 8.88 2.33 5.18
C GLN A 13 9.14 3.67 5.90
N GLY A 14 10.30 3.77 6.56
CA GLY A 14 10.67 4.97 7.32
C GLY A 14 9.80 5.19 8.57
N ILE A 15 9.65 6.46 8.96
CA ILE A 15 8.93 6.90 10.17
C ILE A 15 7.59 7.58 9.91
N ARG A 16 7.27 7.95 8.65
CA ARG A 16 6.09 8.77 8.28
C ARG A 16 4.87 7.94 7.85
N GLY A 17 4.80 6.68 8.28
CA GLY A 17 3.66 5.79 8.00
C GLY A 17 3.51 5.32 6.56
N GLU A 18 4.54 5.53 5.71
CA GLU A 18 4.58 4.89 4.40
C GLU A 18 4.68 3.36 4.56
N VAL A 19 4.01 2.60 3.70
CA VAL A 19 4.09 1.12 3.68
C VAL A 19 4.69 0.64 2.37
N LYS A 20 5.56 -0.38 2.44
CA LYS A 20 6.04 -1.12 1.28
C LYS A 20 5.08 -2.27 1.00
N ILE A 21 4.61 -2.37 -0.23
CA ILE A 21 3.76 -3.46 -0.71
C ILE A 21 4.47 -4.28 -1.79
N LYS A 22 4.11 -5.56 -1.90
CA LYS A 22 4.36 -6.37 -3.10
C LYS A 22 3.09 -6.37 -3.92
N THR A 23 3.17 -5.97 -5.18
CA THR A 23 2.05 -6.03 -6.10
C THR A 23 2.00 -7.42 -6.75
N PHE A 24 0.81 -7.87 -7.12
CA PHE A 24 0.59 -9.11 -7.86
C PHE A 24 0.57 -8.89 -9.38
N THR A 25 1.30 -7.87 -9.83
CA THR A 25 1.42 -7.47 -11.22
C THR A 25 2.89 -7.48 -11.62
N ASP A 26 3.18 -7.82 -12.88
CA ASP A 26 4.56 -7.83 -13.40
C ASP A 26 5.17 -6.42 -13.38
N GLU A 27 4.33 -5.41 -13.64
CA GLU A 27 4.64 -3.99 -13.53
C GLU A 27 3.60 -3.28 -12.67
N ASN A 28 3.99 -2.20 -12.01
CA ASN A 28 3.08 -1.42 -11.16
C ASN A 28 2.13 -0.51 -11.95
N VAL A 29 2.25 -0.42 -13.28
CA VAL A 29 1.44 0.47 -14.13
C VAL A 29 -0.07 0.37 -13.84
N PRO A 30 -0.68 -0.83 -13.67
CA PRO A 30 -2.12 -0.96 -13.41
C PRO A 30 -2.58 -0.40 -12.06
N VAL A 31 -1.68 -0.38 -11.07
CA VAL A 31 -1.99 0.08 -9.70
C VAL A 31 -1.50 1.50 -9.44
N ARG A 32 -0.73 2.07 -10.38
CA ARG A 32 -0.25 3.44 -10.33
C ARG A 32 -1.44 4.40 -10.48
N GLY A 33 -1.63 5.26 -9.48
CA GLY A 33 -2.69 6.27 -9.49
C GLY A 33 -4.00 5.86 -8.80
N LEU A 34 -4.04 4.70 -8.14
CA LEU A 34 -5.13 4.36 -7.23
C LEU A 34 -5.32 5.47 -6.20
N LYS A 35 -6.55 6.00 -6.11
CA LYS A 35 -6.92 7.06 -5.15
C LYS A 35 -7.40 6.50 -3.82
N ARG A 36 -7.94 5.27 -3.85
CA ARG A 36 -8.44 4.53 -2.70
C ARG A 36 -8.18 3.04 -2.90
N LEU A 37 -8.02 2.31 -1.81
CA LEU A 37 -7.82 0.86 -1.78
C LEU A 37 -8.34 0.30 -0.45
N PHE A 38 -8.40 -1.01 -0.34
CA PHE A 38 -8.79 -1.69 0.89
C PHE A 38 -7.61 -2.50 1.43
N ILE A 39 -7.37 -2.44 2.75
CA ILE A 39 -6.37 -3.27 3.45
C ILE A 39 -7.08 -3.94 4.63
N GLY A 40 -7.10 -5.27 4.67
CA GLY A 40 -7.83 -6.01 5.70
C GLY A 40 -9.30 -5.63 5.87
N GLY A 41 -9.97 -5.24 4.77
CA GLY A 41 -11.38 -4.84 4.77
C GLY A 41 -11.66 -3.35 5.01
N GLU A 42 -10.70 -2.56 5.50
CA GLU A 42 -10.86 -1.12 5.71
C GLU A 42 -10.41 -0.31 4.48
N GLU A 43 -11.18 0.73 4.12
CA GLU A 43 -10.83 1.62 3.00
C GLU A 43 -9.83 2.69 3.43
N TYR A 44 -8.76 2.85 2.63
CA TYR A 44 -7.77 3.91 2.81
C TYR A 44 -7.72 4.80 1.58
N LYS A 45 -7.60 6.11 1.80
CA LYS A 45 -7.22 7.04 0.73
C LYS A 45 -5.71 7.01 0.54
N VAL A 46 -5.28 6.83 -0.71
CA VAL A 46 -3.88 6.91 -1.10
C VAL A 46 -3.48 8.38 -1.22
N LEU A 47 -2.43 8.77 -0.50
CA LEU A 47 -1.85 10.11 -0.49
C LEU A 47 -0.65 10.21 -1.42
N SER A 48 0.14 9.14 -1.49
CA SER A 48 1.29 9.02 -2.39
C SER A 48 1.46 7.59 -2.86
N PHE A 49 1.96 7.44 -4.08
CA PHE A 49 2.36 6.17 -4.67
C PHE A 49 3.76 6.36 -5.27
N ARG A 50 4.69 5.47 -4.94
CA ARG A 50 6.03 5.46 -5.51
C ARG A 50 6.39 4.06 -5.97
N ASP A 51 6.84 3.97 -7.21
CA ASP A 51 7.36 2.73 -7.78
C ASP A 51 8.61 2.26 -7.02
N GLY A 52 8.65 0.97 -6.73
CA GLY A 52 9.84 0.25 -6.32
C GLY A 52 10.30 -0.70 -7.42
N GLU A 53 11.42 -1.38 -7.18
CA GLU A 53 11.94 -2.40 -8.08
C GLU A 53 11.07 -3.66 -8.06
N ALA A 54 11.07 -4.44 -9.15
CA ALA A 54 10.57 -5.82 -9.19
C ALA A 54 9.17 -6.06 -8.57
N GLY A 55 8.16 -5.26 -8.97
CA GLY A 55 6.78 -5.43 -8.47
C GLY A 55 6.60 -5.02 -7.01
N PHE A 56 7.48 -4.17 -6.47
CA PHE A 56 7.24 -3.50 -5.19
C PHE A 56 6.76 -2.07 -5.41
N ALA A 57 5.96 -1.57 -4.49
CA ALA A 57 5.57 -0.17 -4.45
C ALA A 57 5.55 0.34 -3.01
N TYR A 58 5.51 1.66 -2.86
CA TYR A 58 5.39 2.32 -1.58
C TYR A 58 4.18 3.24 -1.57
N LEU A 59 3.38 3.16 -0.51
CA LEU A 59 2.14 3.89 -0.36
C LEU A 59 2.15 4.77 0.89
N GLY A 60 1.83 6.05 0.72
CA GLY A 60 1.38 6.90 1.82
C GLY A 60 -0.13 6.82 1.93
N LEU A 61 -0.65 6.56 3.13
CA LEU A 61 -2.08 6.35 3.37
C LEU A 61 -2.64 7.39 4.35
N ARG A 62 -3.84 7.89 4.08
CA ARG A 62 -4.54 8.76 5.04
C ARG A 62 -4.91 7.95 6.27
N GLY A 63 -4.64 8.50 7.45
CA GLY A 63 -4.89 7.82 8.73
C GLY A 63 -3.73 6.94 9.20
N VAL A 64 -2.63 6.87 8.45
CA VAL A 64 -1.41 6.13 8.81
C VAL A 64 -0.25 7.14 8.95
N PRO A 65 -0.16 7.89 10.07
CA PRO A 65 0.75 9.03 10.17
C PRO A 65 2.20 8.63 10.48
N ASP A 66 2.41 7.44 11.04
CA ASP A 66 3.69 7.02 11.55
C ASP A 66 3.95 5.52 11.36
N ARG A 67 5.18 5.11 11.67
CA ARG A 67 5.64 3.72 11.56
C ARG A 67 4.79 2.74 12.38
N ASN A 68 4.36 3.13 13.58
CA ASN A 68 3.61 2.24 14.46
C ASN A 68 2.22 1.97 13.88
N ALA A 69 1.55 3.01 13.35
CA ALA A 69 0.30 2.86 12.63
C ALA A 69 0.45 1.96 11.39
N ALA A 70 1.53 2.14 10.63
CA ALA A 70 1.83 1.32 9.45
C ALA A 70 2.12 -0.15 9.80
N GLU A 71 2.70 -0.42 10.97
CA GLU A 71 3.05 -1.77 11.41
C GLU A 71 1.81 -2.66 11.59
N PHE A 72 0.68 -2.09 12.02
CA PHE A 72 -0.61 -2.79 12.13
C PHE A 72 -1.19 -3.26 10.78
N LEU A 73 -0.63 -2.77 9.67
CA LEU A 73 -1.04 -3.14 8.32
C LEU A 73 -0.20 -4.29 7.75
N ARG A 74 0.89 -4.69 8.40
CA ARG A 74 1.78 -5.75 7.90
C ARG A 74 1.03 -7.09 7.73
N GLY A 75 1.29 -7.75 6.60
CA GLY A 75 0.73 -9.07 6.25
C GLY A 75 -0.73 -9.02 5.81
N LYS A 76 -1.28 -7.82 5.61
CA LYS A 76 -2.63 -7.59 5.09
C LYS A 76 -2.61 -7.20 3.62
#